data_AF-A0A6M0RSR4-F1
#
_entry.id   AF-A0A6M0RSR4-F1
#
_cell.length_a   1.000
_cell.length_b   1.000
_cell.length_c   1.000
_cell.angle_alpha   90.00
_cell.angle_beta   90.00
_cell.angle_gamma   90.00
#
_symmetry.space_group_name_H-M   'P 1'
#
loop_
_entity.id
_entity.type
_entity.pdbx_description
1 polymer ?
#
loop_
_entity_poly.entity_id
_entity_poly.type
_entity_poly.pdbx_seq_one_letter_code
_entity_poly.pdbx_strand_id
1 'polypeptide(L)'
;MRAFFGSQGMIQWRLRQLMAEINLSNNDLAEIAGIHRVTVSKLKNSDVVKQISGDVLNKLCNGLTVAYRQKERDEIITPGDLLVFTPDEGLLLEGKPEGD
;
A
#
# COMPACT_ATOMS: atom_id res chain seq x y z
N MET A 1 -17.93 -1.82 -7.92
CA MET A 1 -17.30 -0.80 -7.06
C MET A 1 -17.61 -1.16 -5.62
N ARG A 2 -16.60 -1.36 -4.76
CA ARG A 2 -16.81 -1.36 -3.30
C ARG A 2 -16.58 0.07 -2.84
N ALA A 3 -17.62 0.71 -2.32
CA ALA A 3 -17.50 2.01 -1.69
C ALA A 3 -16.75 1.82 -0.36
N PHE A 4 -15.56 2.41 -0.25
CA PHE A 4 -14.85 2.56 1.02
C PHE A 4 -15.45 3.76 1.74
N PHE A 5 -16.64 3.57 2.33
CA PHE A 5 -17.14 4.52 3.31
C PHE A 5 -16.26 4.41 4.55
N GLY A 6 -15.68 5.53 4.95
CA GLY A 6 -14.85 5.65 6.15
C GLY A 6 -15.58 5.09 7.36
N SER A 7 -14.91 4.21 8.09
CA SER A 7 -15.24 3.88 9.46
C SER A 7 -13.98 3.31 10.12
N GLN A 8 -13.44 4.10 11.07
CA GLN A 8 -12.43 3.77 12.10
C GLN A 8 -10.98 3.48 11.65
N GLY A 9 -10.02 4.26 12.15
CA GLY A 9 -8.65 3.88 12.55
C GLY A 9 -7.83 2.91 11.72
N MET A 10 -7.99 2.89 10.41
CA MET A 10 -7.50 1.76 9.62
C MET A 10 -6.20 2.10 8.91
N ILE A 11 -5.20 1.22 9.07
CA ILE A 11 -4.08 1.14 8.14
C ILE A 11 -4.57 0.43 6.89
N GLN A 12 -4.66 1.16 5.79
CA GLN A 12 -5.10 0.68 4.48
C GLN A 12 -3.91 0.29 3.60
N TRP A 13 -4.10 -0.76 2.80
CA TRP A 13 -3.10 -1.25 1.87
C TRP A 13 -3.30 -0.71 0.45
N ARG A 14 -2.27 -0.06 -0.10
CA ARG A 14 -2.32 0.62 -1.41
C ARG A 14 -1.69 -0.14 -2.56
N LEU A 15 -1.19 -1.35 -2.34
CA LEU A 15 -0.54 -2.14 -3.41
C LEU A 15 -1.42 -2.28 -4.66
N ARG A 16 -2.74 -2.51 -4.49
CA ARG A 16 -3.67 -2.60 -5.62
C ARG A 16 -3.74 -1.31 -6.42
N GLN A 17 -3.72 -0.16 -5.75
CA GLN A 17 -3.78 1.15 -6.39
C GLN A 17 -2.48 1.43 -7.15
N LEU A 18 -1.33 1.27 -6.48
CA LEU A 18 -0.01 1.49 -7.10
C LEU A 18 0.20 0.63 -8.34
N MET A 19 -0.24 -0.64 -8.32
CA MET A 19 -0.18 -1.51 -9.49
C MET A 19 -1.13 -1.06 -10.61
N ALA A 20 -2.34 -0.61 -10.27
CA ALA A 20 -3.32 -0.16 -11.25
C ALA A 20 -2.90 1.15 -11.95
N GLU A 21 -2.28 2.07 -11.21
CA GLU A 21 -1.76 3.35 -11.73
C GLU A 21 -0.81 3.18 -12.92
N ILE A 22 -0.03 2.10 -12.93
CA ILE A 22 0.95 1.80 -14.00
C ILE A 22 0.56 0.59 -14.85
N ASN A 23 -0.69 0.12 -14.73
CA ASN A 23 -1.23 -1.07 -15.41
C ASN A 23 -0.33 -2.31 -15.26
N LEU A 24 0.14 -2.58 -14.04
CA LEU A 24 1.04 -3.69 -13.71
C LEU A 24 0.25 -4.93 -13.33
N SER A 25 0.55 -6.07 -13.96
CA SER A 25 -0.10 -7.33 -13.63
C SER A 25 0.53 -8.00 -12.39
N ASN A 26 -0.18 -8.97 -11.81
CA ASN A 26 0.37 -9.78 -10.73
C ASN A 26 1.58 -10.62 -11.18
N ASN A 27 1.63 -11.01 -12.46
CA ASN A 27 2.74 -11.81 -13.00
C ASN A 27 3.99 -10.94 -13.09
N ASP A 28 3.84 -9.75 -13.68
CA ASP A 28 4.95 -8.82 -13.87
C ASP A 28 5.59 -8.46 -12.53
N LEU A 29 4.77 -8.06 -11.54
CA LEU A 29 5.31 -7.73 -10.22
C LEU A 29 5.96 -8.94 -9.53
N ALA A 30 5.41 -10.13 -9.68
CA ALA A 30 5.98 -11.35 -9.10
C ALA A 30 7.37 -11.65 -9.68
N GLU A 31 7.50 -11.54 -11.00
CA GLU A 31 8.75 -11.73 -11.73
C GLU A 31 9.79 -10.67 -11.35
N ILE A 32 9.41 -9.38 -11.43
CA ILE A 32 10.31 -8.25 -11.14
C ILE A 32 10.77 -8.27 -9.67
N ALA A 33 9.85 -8.53 -8.73
CA ALA A 33 10.16 -8.52 -7.30
C ALA A 33 10.80 -9.82 -6.79
N GLY A 34 10.83 -10.89 -7.61
CA GLY A 34 11.27 -12.21 -7.17
C GLY A 34 10.38 -12.80 -6.06
N ILE A 35 9.07 -12.55 -6.11
CA ILE A 35 8.08 -13.02 -5.14
C ILE A 35 7.12 -13.99 -5.84
N HIS A 36 6.69 -15.05 -5.15
CA HIS A 36 5.69 -15.96 -5.70
C HIS A 36 4.37 -15.23 -6.05
N ARG A 37 3.84 -15.46 -7.25
CA ARG A 37 2.60 -14.82 -7.76
C ARG A 37 1.42 -14.91 -6.79
N VAL A 38 1.26 -16.04 -6.10
CA VAL A 38 0.18 -16.23 -5.11
C VAL A 38 0.33 -15.26 -3.94
N THR A 39 1.56 -14.96 -3.50
CA THR A 39 1.83 -13.97 -2.45
C THR A 39 1.42 -12.58 -2.92
N VAL A 40 1.80 -12.17 -4.14
CA VAL A 40 1.37 -10.89 -4.74
C VAL A 40 -0.15 -10.81 -4.79
N SER A 41 -0.82 -11.87 -5.26
CA SER A 41 -2.28 -11.93 -5.35
C SER A 41 -2.96 -11.80 -3.99
N LYS A 42 -2.45 -12.51 -2.97
CA LYS A 42 -2.95 -12.42 -1.59
C LYS A 42 -2.77 -11.01 -1.04
N LEU A 43 -1.56 -10.46 -1.12
CA LEU A 43 -1.26 -9.13 -0.60
C LEU A 43 -2.09 -8.06 -1.29
N LYS A 44 -2.21 -8.08 -2.62
CA LYS A 44 -3.01 -7.10 -3.37
C LYS A 44 -4.49 -7.12 -2.98
N ASN A 45 -5.01 -8.29 -2.62
CA ASN A 45 -6.43 -8.45 -2.32
C ASN A 45 -6.80 -8.35 -0.84
N SER A 46 -5.80 -8.25 0.03
CA SER A 46 -6.00 -7.94 1.43
C SER A 46 -6.28 -6.46 1.60
N ASP A 47 -7.46 -6.11 2.10
CA ASP A 47 -7.79 -4.73 2.46
C ASP A 47 -7.07 -4.31 3.77
N VAL A 48 -6.58 -5.28 4.57
CA VAL A 48 -5.73 -5.10 5.76
C VAL A 48 -4.52 -6.02 5.69
N VAL A 49 -3.32 -5.45 5.83
CA VAL A 49 -2.10 -6.26 6.02
C VAL A 49 -1.98 -6.62 7.50
N LYS A 50 -2.30 -7.87 7.84
CA LYS A 50 -2.15 -8.39 9.22
C LYS A 50 -0.69 -8.63 9.60
N GLN A 51 0.09 -9.19 8.68
CA GLN A 51 1.51 -9.48 8.87
C GLN A 51 2.20 -9.57 7.52
N ILE A 52 3.34 -8.88 7.40
CA ILE A 52 4.24 -8.95 6.25
C ILE A 52 5.67 -8.97 6.78
N SER A 53 6.53 -9.80 6.19
CA SER A 53 7.95 -9.80 6.57
C SER A 53 8.68 -8.61 5.94
N GLY A 54 9.74 -8.14 6.59
CA GLY A 54 10.58 -7.07 6.05
C GLY A 54 11.20 -7.42 4.69
N ASP A 55 11.57 -8.68 4.46
CA ASP A 55 12.08 -9.16 3.17
C ASP A 55 11.04 -8.99 2.04
N VAL A 56 9.78 -9.41 2.29
CA VAL A 56 8.71 -9.28 1.30
C VAL A 56 8.38 -7.80 1.05
N LEU A 57 8.36 -6.97 2.11
CA LEU A 57 8.14 -5.54 1.98
C LEU A 57 9.24 -4.85 1.15
N ASN A 58 10.52 -5.19 1.42
CA ASN A 58 11.66 -4.69 0.66
C ASN A 58 11.59 -5.10 -0.82
N LYS A 59 11.31 -6.38 -1.09
CA LYS A 59 11.14 -6.89 -2.47
C LYS A 59 10.01 -6.17 -3.20
N LEU A 60 8.89 -5.88 -2.54
CA LEU A 60 7.80 -5.11 -3.14
C LEU A 60 8.23 -3.68 -3.48
N CYS A 61 8.89 -2.97 -2.58
CA CYS A 61 9.35 -1.60 -2.82
C CYS A 61 10.32 -1.55 -4.01
N ASN A 62 11.31 -2.45 -4.03
CA ASN A 62 12.27 -2.55 -5.13
C ASN A 62 11.58 -2.93 -6.44
N GLY A 63 10.70 -3.94 -6.42
CA GLY A 63 10.02 -4.41 -7.61
C GLY A 63 9.07 -3.38 -8.22
N LEU A 64 8.34 -2.65 -7.37
CA LEU A 64 7.48 -1.55 -7.82
C LEU A 64 8.30 -0.39 -8.37
N THR A 65 9.41 -0.01 -7.72
CA THR A 65 10.30 1.05 -8.24
C THR A 65 10.84 0.70 -9.63
N VAL A 66 11.26 -0.55 -9.84
CA VAL A 66 11.67 -1.03 -11.17
C VAL A 66 10.52 -0.95 -12.17
N ALA A 67 9.33 -1.40 -11.79
CA ALA A 67 8.15 -1.35 -12.65
C ALA A 67 7.73 0.09 -13.02
N TYR A 68 7.83 1.04 -12.11
CA TYR A 68 7.57 2.47 -12.37
C TYR A 68 8.57 3.00 -13.40
N ARG A 69 9.87 2.71 -13.23
CA ARG A 69 10.90 3.12 -14.19
C ARG A 69 10.70 2.53 -15.59
N GLN A 70 10.24 1.28 -15.68
CA GLN A 70 9.87 0.66 -16.96
C GLN A 70 8.69 1.36 -17.65
N LYS A 71 7.92 2.16 -16.92
CA LYS A 71 6.80 2.98 -17.41
C LYS A 71 7.16 4.45 -17.49
N GLU A 72 8.46 4.77 -17.57
CA GLU A 72 8.99 6.13 -17.71
C GLU A 72 8.61 7.05 -16.54
N ARG A 73 8.39 6.46 -15.36
CA ARG A 73 8.12 7.11 -14.08
C ARG A 73 9.34 6.98 -13.17
N ASP A 74 9.90 8.10 -12.70
CA ASP A 74 11.15 8.11 -11.90
C ASP A 74 10.90 8.02 -10.38
N GLU A 75 9.65 7.75 -9.97
CA GLU A 75 9.28 7.64 -8.58
C GLU A 75 9.90 6.40 -7.91
N ILE A 76 10.52 6.62 -6.75
CA ILE A 76 10.95 5.56 -5.84
C ILE A 76 9.77 5.21 -4.93
N ILE A 77 9.38 3.93 -4.92
CA ILE A 77 8.28 3.44 -4.10
C ILE A 77 8.82 3.01 -2.74
N THR A 78 8.28 3.62 -1.69
CA THR A 78 8.66 3.40 -0.29
C THR A 78 7.58 2.64 0.48
N PRO A 79 7.88 2.12 1.69
CA PRO A 79 6.85 1.56 2.55
C PRO A 79 5.69 2.53 2.87
N GLY A 80 5.95 3.84 2.88
CA GLY A 80 4.92 4.86 3.12
C GLY A 80 3.94 4.99 1.96
N ASP A 81 4.36 4.69 0.73
CA ASP A 81 3.45 4.71 -0.43
C ASP A 81 2.46 3.54 -0.41
N LEU A 82 2.88 2.42 0.18
CA LEU A 82 2.10 1.19 0.30
C LEU A 82 1.03 1.25 1.39
N LEU A 83 1.14 2.17 2.35
CA LEU A 83 0.30 2.23 3.54
C LEU A 83 -0.34 3.60 3.69
N VAL A 84 -1.63 3.64 3.96
CA VAL A 84 -2.30 4.87 4.40
C VAL A 84 -2.82 4.66 5.80
N PHE A 85 -2.41 5.55 6.70
CA PHE A 85 -2.96 5.61 8.05
C PHE A 85 -4.05 6.67 8.09
N THR A 86 -5.25 6.27 8.50
CA THR A 86 -6.31 7.20 8.87
C THR A 86 -6.52 7.07 10.37
N PRO A 87 -6.31 8.13 11.16
CA PRO A 87 -6.52 8.08 12.61
C PRO A 87 -8.01 7.86 12.94
N ASP A 88 -8.28 7.26 14.10
CA ASP A 88 -9.63 7.18 14.64
C ASP A 88 -10.20 8.58 14.88
N GLU A 89 -11.50 8.76 14.62
CA GLU A 89 -12.19 10.05 14.78
C GLU A 89 -12.04 10.62 16.21
N GLY A 90 -11.95 9.74 17.22
CA GLY A 90 -11.76 10.12 18.62
C GLY A 90 -10.36 10.64 18.96
N LEU A 91 -9.33 10.36 18.15
CA LEU A 91 -7.96 10.85 18.39
C LEU A 91 -7.75 12.31 17.96
N LEU A 92 -8.68 12.87 17.17
CA LEU A 92 -8.57 14.23 16.66
C LEU A 92 -9.35 15.26 17.51
N LEU A 93 -10.08 14.81 18.54
CA LEU A 93 -10.96 15.66 19.36
C LEU A 93 -10.33 16.08 20.70
N GLU A 94 -9.20 15.51 21.12
CA GLU A 94 -8.47 15.93 22.32
C GLU A 94 -7.44 17.02 21.98
N GLY A 95 -7.87 18.28 21.89
CA GLY A 95 -6.91 19.34 21.58
C GLY A 95 -7.38 20.78 21.44
N LYS A 96 -8.62 21.14 21.77
CA LYS A 96 -8.94 22.56 21.98
C LYS A 96 -8.71 22.88 23.46
N PRO A 97 -7.61 23.54 23.85
CA PRO A 97 -7.60 24.18 25.16
C PRO A 97 -8.73 25.21 25.13
N GLU A 98 -9.74 24.99 25.97
CA GLU A 98 -10.68 26.03 26.36
C GLU A 98 -9.85 27.12 27.05
N GLY A 99 -9.61 28.20 26.32
CA GLY A 99 -9.08 29.43 26.89
C GLY A 99 -10.22 30.14 27.62
N ASP A 100 -10.08 30.17 28.94
CA ASP A 100 -10.79 31.08 29.86
C ASP A 100 -10.15 32.48 29.80
#